data_AF-A0A4Q7FVF4-F1
#
_entry.id   AF-A0A4Q7FVF4-F1
#
_cell.length_a   1.000
_cell.length_b   1.000
_cell.length_c   1.000
_cell.angle_alpha   90.00
_cell.angle_beta   90.00
_cell.angle_gamma   90.00
#
_symmetry.space_group_name_H-M   'P 1'
#
loop_
_entity.id
_entity.type
_entity.pdbx_description
1 polymer ?
#
loop_
_entity_poly.entity_id
_entity_poly.type
_entity_poly.pdbx_seq_one_letter_code
_entity_poly.pdbx_strand_id
1 'polypeptide(L)'
;MSNDAPDRFEIPKDVRSMAEASFEQARKTFEKFLANAQETAGSLEERSATVRAGAKDISSKALTYAENNVKASLDYAESLVKAKDVSEVMRLHGEYVQAQMRALAQQASEMGQIVSRAAMDAIKPKP
;
A
#
# COMPACT_ATOMS: atom_id res chain seq x y z
N MET A 1 -10.03 6.85 -50.37
CA MET A 1 -10.51 6.09 -49.20
C MET A 1 -9.93 6.78 -47.98
N SER A 2 -10.79 7.43 -47.21
CA SER A 2 -10.41 8.30 -46.09
C SER A 2 -9.85 7.46 -44.93
N ASN A 3 -8.76 7.96 -44.35
CA ASN A 3 -8.02 7.34 -43.27
C ASN A 3 -8.70 7.67 -41.93
N ASP A 4 -9.70 6.90 -41.54
CA ASP A 4 -10.31 6.96 -40.20
C ASP A 4 -9.41 6.21 -39.21
N ALA A 5 -8.43 6.92 -38.65
CA ALA A 5 -7.80 6.50 -37.41
C ALA A 5 -8.83 6.70 -36.28
N PRO A 6 -9.09 5.70 -35.41
CA PRO A 6 -10.05 5.86 -34.34
C PRO A 6 -9.55 6.97 -33.41
N ASP A 7 -10.45 7.91 -33.08
CA ASP A 7 -10.22 9.01 -32.15
C ASP A 7 -9.40 8.53 -30.96
N ARG A 8 -8.16 9.04 -30.87
CA ARG A 8 -7.29 8.87 -29.71
C ARG A 8 -8.07 9.45 -28.53
N PHE A 9 -8.55 8.57 -27.64
CA PHE A 9 -9.28 9.00 -26.44
C PHE A 9 -8.30 9.73 -25.51
N GLU A 10 -8.20 11.04 -25.65
CA GLU A 10 -7.34 11.91 -24.84
C GLU A 10 -8.14 12.46 -23.66
N ILE A 11 -7.60 12.32 -22.45
CA ILE A 11 -8.22 12.88 -21.25
C ILE A 11 -8.16 14.42 -21.33
N PRO A 12 -9.29 15.14 -21.23
CA PRO A 12 -9.31 16.61 -21.25
C PRO A 12 -8.44 17.22 -20.13
N LYS A 13 -7.74 18.32 -20.45
CA LYS A 13 -6.77 18.95 -19.54
C LYS A 13 -7.38 19.40 -18.21
N ASP A 14 -8.58 19.95 -18.23
CA ASP A 14 -9.25 20.43 -17.01
C ASP A 14 -9.60 19.28 -16.05
N VAL A 15 -10.06 18.15 -16.60
CA VAL A 15 -10.33 16.92 -15.84
C VAL A 15 -9.04 16.37 -15.23
N ARG A 16 -7.94 16.39 -15.98
CA ARG A 16 -6.61 16.00 -15.47
C ARG A 16 -6.18 16.90 -14.31
N SER A 17 -6.22 18.21 -14.45
CA SER A 17 -5.78 19.14 -13.40
C SER A 17 -6.63 19.03 -12.13
N MET A 18 -7.95 18.83 -12.25
CA MET A 18 -8.81 18.58 -11.09
C MET A 18 -8.48 17.27 -10.38
N ALA A 19 -8.19 16.21 -11.14
CA ALA A 19 -7.80 14.93 -10.59
C ALA A 19 -6.42 14.99 -9.91
N GLU A 20 -5.45 15.73 -10.47
CA GLU A 20 -4.13 15.97 -9.87
C GLU A 20 -4.26 16.69 -8.52
N ALA A 21 -5.07 17.75 -8.45
CA ALA A 21 -5.30 18.49 -7.22
C ALA A 21 -6.00 17.64 -6.14
N SER A 22 -7.00 16.86 -6.54
CA SER A 22 -7.73 15.97 -5.62
C SER A 22 -6.82 14.86 -5.09
N PHE A 23 -5.96 14.31 -5.95
CA PHE A 23 -4.98 13.30 -5.58
C PHE A 23 -3.96 13.83 -4.57
N GLU A 24 -3.42 15.02 -4.82
CA GLU A 24 -2.45 15.67 -3.93
C GLU A 24 -3.04 15.92 -2.52
N GLN A 25 -4.32 16.32 -2.45
CA GLN A 25 -5.01 16.48 -1.17
C GLN A 25 -5.21 15.15 -0.43
N ALA A 26 -5.53 14.07 -1.16
CA ALA A 26 -5.66 12.74 -0.59
C ALA A 26 -4.31 12.22 -0.04
N ARG A 27 -3.21 12.41 -0.78
CA ARG A 27 -1.85 12.05 -0.35
C ARG A 27 -1.49 12.75 0.97
N LYS A 28 -1.65 14.08 1.05
CA LYS A 28 -1.37 14.85 2.27
C LYS A 28 -2.20 14.39 3.47
N THR A 29 -3.47 14.07 3.25
CA THR A 29 -4.36 13.58 4.31
C THR A 29 -3.91 12.22 4.82
N PHE A 30 -3.50 11.34 3.91
CA PHE A 30 -2.97 10.02 4.28
C PHE A 30 -1.65 10.10 5.05
N GLU A 31 -0.71 10.92 4.59
CA GLU A 31 0.58 11.14 5.29
C GLU A 31 0.35 11.63 6.72
N LYS A 32 -0.60 12.57 6.91
CA LYS A 32 -0.98 13.05 8.23
C LYS A 32 -1.62 11.97 9.09
N PHE A 33 -2.52 11.17 8.52
CA PHE A 33 -3.12 10.04 9.23
C PHE A 33 -2.04 9.06 9.69
N LEU A 34 -1.05 8.80 8.84
CA LEU A 34 0.01 7.87 9.14
C LEU A 34 0.91 8.37 10.28
N ALA A 35 1.32 9.64 10.22
CA ALA A 35 2.09 10.26 11.30
C ALA A 35 1.37 10.13 12.66
N ASN A 36 0.05 10.39 12.69
CA ASN A 36 -0.75 10.26 13.90
C ASN A 36 -0.87 8.80 14.38
N ALA A 37 -0.98 7.84 13.46
CA ALA A 37 -1.06 6.42 13.79
C ALA A 37 0.26 5.91 14.40
N GLN A 38 1.40 6.33 13.84
CA GLN A 38 2.74 6.02 14.36
C GLN A 38 2.96 6.62 15.75
N GLU A 39 2.56 7.87 15.98
CA GLU A 39 2.59 8.52 17.29
C GLU A 39 1.75 7.75 18.32
N THR A 40 0.53 7.37 17.94
CA THR A 40 -0.37 6.61 18.80
C THR A 40 0.20 5.23 19.14
N ALA A 41 0.73 4.51 18.15
CA ALA A 41 1.37 3.20 18.36
C ALA A 41 2.58 3.31 19.30
N GLY A 42 3.45 4.31 19.10
CA GLY A 42 4.58 4.58 20.01
C GLY A 42 4.13 4.84 21.45
N SER A 43 3.07 5.63 21.64
CA SER A 43 2.52 5.92 22.98
C SER A 43 1.92 4.68 23.68
N LEU A 44 1.38 3.72 22.91
CA LEU A 44 0.82 2.48 23.42
C LEU A 44 1.90 1.47 23.83
N GLU A 45 3.01 1.42 23.08
CA GLU A 45 4.19 0.62 23.42
C GLU A 45 4.81 1.08 24.74
N GLU A 46 4.89 2.39 24.97
CA GLU A 46 5.42 2.98 26.20
C GLU A 46 4.54 2.66 27.43
N ARG A 47 3.22 2.54 27.24
CA ARG A 47 2.25 2.20 28.30
C ARG A 47 2.09 0.70 28.55
N SER A 48 2.45 -0.15 27.58
CA SER A 48 2.16 -1.60 27.61
C SER A 48 3.42 -2.45 27.62
N ALA A 49 4.29 -2.26 28.61
CA ALA A 49 5.47 -3.10 28.89
C ALA A 49 5.16 -4.61 29.09
N THR A 50 3.90 -5.03 28.98
CA THR A 50 3.39 -6.39 29.21
C THR A 50 2.81 -7.07 27.96
N VAL A 51 2.95 -6.49 26.76
CA VAL A 51 2.55 -7.20 25.52
C VAL A 51 3.67 -8.16 25.12
N ARG A 52 3.37 -9.47 25.09
CA ARG A 52 4.29 -10.52 24.60
C ARG A 52 4.91 -10.09 23.26
N ALA A 53 6.23 -10.22 23.14
CA ALA A 53 7.01 -9.80 21.96
C ALA A 53 6.38 -10.23 20.62
N GLY A 54 5.78 -11.43 20.54
CA GLY A 54 5.11 -11.91 19.32
C GLY A 54 3.84 -11.15 18.91
N ALA A 55 3.05 -10.62 19.86
CA ALA A 55 1.85 -9.83 19.53
C ALA A 55 2.20 -8.40 19.07
N LYS A 56 3.29 -7.84 19.62
CA LYS A 56 3.87 -6.56 19.19
C LYS A 56 4.37 -6.64 17.75
N ASP A 57 5.09 -7.71 17.40
CA ASP A 57 5.68 -7.89 16.07
C ASP A 57 4.61 -8.05 14.97
N ILE A 58 3.50 -8.75 15.27
CA ILE A 58 2.35 -8.88 14.34
C ILE A 58 1.66 -7.54 14.11
N SER A 59 1.40 -6.79 15.19
CA SER A 59 0.68 -5.50 15.10
C SER A 59 1.48 -4.46 14.34
N SER A 60 2.80 -4.40 14.57
CA SER A 60 3.72 -3.53 13.82
C SER A 60 3.74 -3.88 12.33
N LYS A 61 3.86 -5.16 11.98
CA LYS A 61 3.82 -5.61 10.57
C LYS A 61 2.50 -5.30 9.88
N ALA A 62 1.37 -5.46 10.57
CA ALA A 62 0.06 -5.12 10.02
C ALA A 62 -0.02 -3.62 9.66
N LEU A 63 0.53 -2.75 10.52
CA LEU A 63 0.60 -1.31 10.25
C LEU A 63 1.49 -1.02 9.03
N THR A 64 2.68 -1.62 8.97
CA THR A 64 3.60 -1.48 7.81
C THR A 64 2.96 -1.97 6.50
N TYR A 65 2.19 -3.07 6.53
CA TYR A 65 1.50 -3.54 5.33
C TYR A 65 0.39 -2.58 4.91
N ALA A 66 -0.37 -2.03 5.86
CA ALA A 66 -1.37 -1.02 5.56
C ALA A 66 -0.74 0.24 4.94
N GLU A 67 0.36 0.73 5.51
CA GLU A 67 1.17 1.84 4.98
C GLU A 67 1.58 1.59 3.53
N ASN A 68 2.23 0.44 3.28
CA ASN A 68 2.73 0.09 1.96
C ASN A 68 1.60 -0.06 0.94
N ASN A 69 0.48 -0.68 1.31
CA ASN A 69 -0.67 -0.89 0.42
C ASN A 69 -1.32 0.44 0.02
N VAL A 70 -1.45 1.38 0.96
CA VAL A 70 -2.01 2.70 0.65
C VAL A 70 -1.05 3.52 -0.20
N LYS A 71 0.26 3.51 0.13
CA LYS A 71 1.28 4.16 -0.70
C LYS A 71 1.24 3.65 -2.14
N ALA A 72 1.25 2.33 -2.34
CA ALA A 72 1.19 1.72 -3.67
C ALA A 72 -0.08 2.13 -4.43
N SER A 73 -1.22 2.22 -3.75
CA SER A 73 -2.49 2.65 -4.35
C SER A 73 -2.48 4.13 -4.71
N LEU A 74 -1.86 4.98 -3.90
CA LEU A 74 -1.69 6.39 -4.21
C LEU A 74 -0.75 6.57 -5.42
N ASP A 75 0.41 5.92 -5.44
CA ASP A 75 1.36 6.05 -6.55
C ASP A 75 0.76 5.54 -7.87
N TYR A 76 -0.07 4.49 -7.81
CA TYR A 76 -0.85 4.03 -8.96
C TYR A 76 -1.88 5.07 -9.43
N ALA A 77 -2.67 5.63 -8.51
CA ALA A 77 -3.64 6.68 -8.84
C ALA A 77 -2.98 7.93 -9.43
N GLU A 78 -1.81 8.35 -8.92
CA GLU A 78 -1.02 9.45 -9.50
C GLU A 78 -0.64 9.15 -10.95
N SER A 79 -0.19 7.93 -11.20
CA SER A 79 0.24 7.51 -12.53
C SER A 79 -0.93 7.46 -13.51
N LEU A 80 -2.12 7.02 -13.06
CA LEU A 80 -3.34 7.04 -13.86
C LEU A 80 -3.78 8.45 -14.26
N VAL A 81 -3.73 9.40 -13.32
CA VAL A 81 -4.09 10.79 -13.59
C VAL A 81 -3.16 11.42 -14.64
N LYS A 82 -1.88 11.05 -14.61
CA LYS A 82 -0.87 11.54 -15.56
C LYS A 82 -0.87 10.80 -16.90
N ALA A 83 -1.62 9.70 -17.03
CA ALA A 83 -1.66 8.92 -18.24
C ALA A 83 -2.23 9.72 -19.43
N LYS A 84 -1.66 9.48 -20.61
CA LYS A 84 -1.97 10.21 -21.84
C LYS A 84 -3.01 9.50 -22.69
N ASP A 85 -3.02 8.18 -22.65
CA ASP A 85 -3.93 7.34 -23.43
C ASP A 85 -4.23 6.00 -22.72
N VAL A 86 -5.20 5.27 -23.25
CA VAL A 86 -5.68 3.99 -22.70
C VAL A 86 -4.57 2.93 -22.68
N SER A 87 -3.66 2.96 -23.66
CA SER A 87 -2.52 2.03 -23.70
C SER A 87 -1.60 2.23 -22.50
N GLU A 88 -1.34 3.48 -22.12
CA GLU A 88 -0.58 3.81 -20.91
C GLU A 88 -1.31 3.36 -19.63
N VAL A 89 -2.64 3.53 -19.56
CA VAL A 89 -3.46 3.02 -18.44
C VAL A 89 -3.34 1.50 -18.30
N MET A 90 -3.43 0.76 -19.41
CA MET A 90 -3.32 -0.71 -19.39
C MET A 90 -1.95 -1.18 -18.93
N ARG A 91 -0.87 -0.50 -19.36
CA ARG A 91 0.49 -0.77 -18.89
C ARG A 91 0.60 -0.54 -17.38
N LEU A 92 0.15 0.62 -16.90
CA LEU A 92 0.18 0.98 -15.47
C LEU A 92 -0.62 0.00 -14.61
N HIS A 93 -1.78 -0.45 -15.10
CA HIS A 93 -2.59 -1.45 -14.41
C HIS A 93 -1.87 -2.79 -14.29
N GLY A 94 -1.22 -3.25 -15.37
CA GLY A 94 -0.42 -4.47 -15.36
C GLY A 94 0.75 -4.42 -14.37
N GLU A 95 1.47 -3.29 -14.33
CA GLU A 95 2.57 -3.06 -13.38
C GLU A 95 2.07 -3.06 -11.93
N TYR A 96 0.96 -2.38 -11.65
CA TYR A 96 0.36 -2.35 -10.31
C TYR A 96 -0.08 -3.73 -9.83
N VAL A 97 -0.79 -4.49 -10.67
CA VAL A 97 -1.24 -5.85 -10.32
C VAL A 97 -0.05 -6.76 -10.06
N GLN A 98 0.99 -6.69 -10.90
CA GLN A 98 2.20 -7.50 -10.70
C GLN A 98 2.90 -7.15 -9.38
N ALA A 99 3.03 -5.86 -9.06
CA ALA A 99 3.62 -5.39 -7.81
C ALA A 99 2.79 -5.85 -6.59
N GLN A 100 1.47 -5.71 -6.64
CA GLN A 100 0.58 -6.15 -5.57
C GLN A 100 0.63 -7.67 -5.35
N MET A 101 0.70 -8.48 -6.42
CA MET A 101 0.86 -9.93 -6.30
C MET A 101 2.18 -10.32 -5.63
N ARG A 102 3.28 -9.63 -5.95
CA ARG A 102 4.58 -9.85 -5.29
C ARG A 102 4.52 -9.47 -3.82
N ALA A 103 3.92 -8.32 -3.50
CA ALA A 103 3.74 -7.87 -2.12
C ALA A 103 2.92 -8.87 -1.30
N LEU A 104 1.80 -9.35 -1.84
CA LEU A 104 0.95 -10.37 -1.18
C LEU A 104 1.71 -11.67 -0.93
N ALA A 105 2.47 -12.16 -1.92
CA ALA A 105 3.27 -13.38 -1.76
C ALA A 105 4.33 -13.22 -0.65
N GLN A 106 4.97 -12.05 -0.58
CA GLN A 106 5.93 -11.75 0.48
C GLN A 106 5.26 -11.67 1.86
N GLN A 107 4.15 -10.93 1.97
CA GLN A 107 3.38 -10.80 3.21
C GLN A 107 2.92 -12.17 3.74
N ALA A 108 2.38 -13.03 2.86
CA ALA A 108 1.96 -14.38 3.21
C ALA A 108 3.12 -15.25 3.71
N SER A 109 4.28 -15.19 3.04
CA SER A 109 5.50 -15.89 3.45
C SER A 109 5.98 -15.43 4.83
N GLU A 110 6.05 -14.12 5.06
CA GLU A 110 6.44 -13.54 6.35
C GLU A 110 5.48 -13.94 7.48
N MET A 111 4.17 -13.88 7.25
CA MET A 111 3.17 -14.33 8.24
C MET A 111 3.31 -15.82 8.55
N GLY A 112 3.55 -16.66 7.54
CA GLY A 112 3.81 -18.09 7.72
C GLY A 112 5.05 -18.36 8.60
N GLN A 113 6.11 -17.56 8.42
CA GLN A 113 7.30 -17.65 9.28
C GLN A 113 7.01 -17.24 10.72
N ILE A 114 6.21 -16.20 10.95
CA ILE A 114 5.84 -15.74 12.31
C ILE A 114 5.04 -16.83 13.03
N VAL A 115 4.04 -17.42 12.37
CA VAL A 115 3.24 -18.51 12.93
C VAL A 115 4.10 -19.72 13.24
N SER A 116 5.00 -20.10 12.32
CA SER A 116 5.93 -21.21 12.53
C SER A 116 6.87 -20.99 13.71
N ARG A 117 7.46 -19.79 13.85
CA ARG A 117 8.30 -19.43 15.01
C ARG A 117 7.51 -19.46 16.31
N ALA A 118 6.30 -18.90 16.33
CA ALA A 118 5.43 -18.92 17.50
C ALA A 118 5.09 -20.35 17.93
N ALA A 119 4.81 -21.24 16.98
CA ALA A 119 4.60 -22.67 17.25
C ALA A 119 5.85 -23.32 17.85
N MET A 120 7.03 -23.10 17.26
CA MET A 120 8.31 -23.66 17.74
C MET A 120 8.69 -23.17 19.14
N ASP A 121 8.40 -21.91 19.47
CA ASP A 121 8.68 -21.38 20.80
C ASP A 121 7.69 -21.91 21.87
N ALA A 122 6.49 -22.32 21.47
CA ALA A 122 5.52 -22.94 22.38
C ALA A 122 5.87 -24.39 22.78
N ILE A 123 6.66 -25.11 21.97
CA ILE A 123 7.14 -26.47 22.25
C ILE A 123 8.54 -26.53 22.87
N LYS A 124 9.25 -25.40 23.01
CA LYS A 124 10.53 -25.38 23.73
C LYS A 124 10.29 -25.61 25.24
N PRO A 125 10.99 -26.58 25.87
CA PRO A 125 10.88 -26.82 27.30
C PRO A 125 11.42 -25.60 28.06
N LYS A 126 10.72 -25.23 29.12
CA LYS A 126 11.11 -24.12 30.00
C LYS A 126 12.30 -24.56 30.87
N PRO A 127 13.35 -23.74 31.05
CA PRO A 127 14.46 -24.04 31.96
C PRO A 127 13.98 -24.08 33.41
#